data_AF-A0A4R9K029-F1
#
_entry.id   AF-A0A4R9K029-F1
#
_cell.length_a   1.000
_cell.length_b   1.000
_cell.length_c   1.000
_cell.angle_alpha   90.00
_cell.angle_beta   90.00
_cell.angle_gamma   90.00
#
_symmetry.space_group_name_H-M   'P 1'
#
loop_
_entity.id
_entity.type
_entity.pdbx_description
1 polymer ?
#
loop_
_entity_poly.entity_id
_entity_poly.type
_entity_poly.pdbx_seq_one_letter_code
_entity_poly.pdbx_strand_id
1 'polypeptide(L)' 'MAHASKVFISGNSQAVRIPKEYQISEKELYIQKVGNTLFLFPKNEPWKAFEESLSEFSDDFMSDGRSQPEDQIREDF' A
#
# COMPACT_ATOMS: atom_id res chain seq x y z
N MET A 1 12.57 -3.91 10.77
CA MET A 1 13.84 -3.15 10.65
C MET A 1 14.14 -2.96 9.17
N ALA A 2 14.73 -1.83 8.77
CA ALA A 2 15.13 -1.60 7.39
C ALA A 2 16.53 -2.18 7.13
N HIS A 3 16.71 -2.92 6.05
CA HIS A 3 18.01 -3.41 5.61
C HIS A 3 18.53 -2.60 4.43
N ALA A 4 19.82 -2.23 4.48
CA ALA A 4 20.47 -1.59 3.34
C ALA A 4 20.67 -2.61 2.21
N SER A 5 20.28 -2.24 0.99
CA SER A 5 20.56 -3.03 -0.20
C SER A 5 21.44 -2.29 -1.20
N LYS A 6 22.13 -3.06 -2.04
CA LYS A 6 23.01 -2.52 -3.08
C LYS A 6 22.21 -2.21 -4.34
N VAL A 7 22.45 -1.02 -4.87
CA VAL A 7 22.03 -0.60 -6.21
C VAL A 7 23.18 -0.88 -7.18
N PHE A 8 22.88 -1.43 -8.35
CA PHE A 8 23.87 -1.80 -9.37
C PHE A 8 23.28 -1.63 -10.78
N ILE A 9 24.12 -1.83 -11.80
CA ILE A 9 23.73 -1.78 -13.21
C ILE A 9 23.58 -3.21 -13.76
N SER A 10 22.49 -3.46 -14.48
CA SER A 10 22.24 -4.71 -15.20
C SER A 10 21.92 -4.37 -16.65
N GLY A 11 22.88 -4.61 -17.55
CA GLY A 11 22.80 -4.13 -18.93
C GLY A 11 22.72 -2.60 -18.97
N ASN A 12 21.68 -2.06 -19.60
CA ASN A 12 21.44 -0.60 -19.71
C ASN A 12 20.47 -0.07 -18.63
N SER A 13 20.16 -0.87 -17.60
CA SER A 13 19.16 -0.53 -16.58
C SER A 13 19.78 -0.52 -15.18
N GLN A 14 19.18 0.27 -14.29
CA GLN A 14 19.47 0.23 -12.86
C GLN A 14 18.68 -0.89 -12.20
N ALA A 15 19.32 -1.61 -11.27
CA ALA A 15 18.72 -2.70 -10.51
C ALA A 15 19.01 -2.55 -9.02
N VAL A 16 18.09 -3.05 -8.20
CA VAL A 16 18.24 -3.16 -6.74
C VAL A 16 18.29 -4.63 -6.37
N ARG A 17 19.24 -5.04 -5.53
CA ARG A 17 19.27 -6.41 -5.03
C ARG A 17 18.13 -6.59 -4.02
N ILE A 18 17.33 -7.64 -4.13
CA ILE A 18 16.33 -7.98 -3.11
C ILE A 18 16.95 -9.04 -2.19
N PRO A 19 17.13 -8.76 -0.88
CA PRO A 19 17.57 -9.78 0.09
C PRO A 19 16.57 -10.94 0.20
N LYS A 20 17.04 -12.09 0.68
CA LYS A 20 16.25 -13.34 0.69
C LYS A 20 14.97 -13.23 1.52
N GLU A 21 15.04 -12.52 2.65
CA GLU A 21 13.93 -12.26 3.55
C GLU A 21 12.83 -11.38 2.94
N TYR A 22 13.13 -10.66 1.85
CA TYR A 22 12.18 -9.85 1.09
C TYR A 22 11.87 -10.47 -0.29
N GLN A 23 12.19 -11.75 -0.50
CA GLN A 23 12.00 -12.40 -1.79
C GLN A 23 10.53 -12.44 -2.20
N ILE A 24 10.28 -12.12 -3.46
CA ILE A 24 8.95 -12.01 -4.05
C ILE A 24 8.76 -13.20 -5.00
N SER A 25 7.59 -13.85 -4.95
CA SER A 25 7.26 -15.01 -5.80
C SER A 25 6.88 -14.62 -7.23
N GLU A 26 6.33 -13.42 -7.38
CA GLU A 26 5.84 -12.85 -8.63
C GLU A 26 6.99 -12.50 -9.57
N LYS A 27 6.78 -12.74 -10.86
CA LYS A 27 7.78 -12.39 -11.89
C LYS A 27 7.73 -10.93 -12.32
N GLU A 28 6.60 -10.27 -12.09
CA GLU A 28 6.36 -8.89 -12.53
C GLU A 28 5.60 -8.11 -11.44
N LEU A 29 6.00 -6.86 -11.26
CA LEU A 29 5.42 -5.93 -10.29
C LEU A 29 5.11 -4.60 -10.99
N TYR A 30 4.16 -3.85 -10.44
CA TYR A 30 4.07 -2.43 -10.71
C TYR A 30 5.12 -1.67 -9.90
N ILE A 31 5.62 -0.58 -10.47
CA ILE A 31 6.53 0.35 -9.80
C ILE A 31 5.93 1.75 -9.82
N GLN A 32 5.85 2.39 -8.65
CA GLN A 32 5.41 3.77 -8.49
C GLN A 32 6.44 4.56 -7.70
N LYS A 33 6.71 5.80 -8.12
CA LYS A 33 7.58 6.71 -7.38
C LYS A 33 6.74 7.79 -6.70
N VAL A 34 6.93 7.96 -5.39
CA VAL A 34 6.33 9.05 -4.62
C VAL A 34 7.46 9.76 -3.86
N GLY A 35 7.74 11.01 -4.24
CA GLY A 35 8.92 11.73 -3.75
C GLY A 35 10.21 10.96 -4.07
N ASN A 36 10.94 10.56 -3.03
CA ASN A 36 12.18 9.78 -3.15
C ASN A 36 12.01 8.27 -2.88
N THR A 37 10.77 7.82 -2.72
CA THR A 37 10.44 6.43 -2.40
C THR A 37 9.92 5.69 -3.64
N LEU A 38 10.37 4.45 -3.83
CA LEU A 38 9.84 3.52 -4.84
C LEU A 38 8.95 2.49 -4.15
N PHE A 39 7.71 2.38 -4.61
CA PHE A 39 6.76 1.35 -4.23
C PHE A 39 6.75 0.27 -5.31
N LEU A 40 6.96 -0.98 -4.89
CA LEU A 40 6.84 -2.17 -5.72
C LEU A 40 5.68 -2.99 -5.19
N PHE A 41 4.71 -3.32 -6.04
CA PHE A 41 3.53 -4.07 -5.63
C PHE A 41 3.04 -5.03 -6.72
N PRO A 42 2.41 -6.16 -6.35
CA PRO A 42 1.90 -7.15 -7.30
C PRO A 42 0.98 -6.55 -8.36
N LYS A 43 1.08 -7.08 -9.59
CA LYS A 43 0.12 -6.74 -10.66
C LYS A 43 -1.25 -7.36 -10.44
N ASN A 44 -1.27 -8.54 -9.85
CA ASN A 44 -2.48 -9.27 -9.50
C ASN A 44 -2.79 -8.91 -8.04
N GLU A 45 -4.03 -8.52 -7.74
CA GLU A 45 -4.47 -8.12 -6.38
C GLU A 45 -3.92 -6.77 -5.86
N PRO A 46 -4.06 -5.64 -6.60
CA PRO A 46 -3.58 -4.33 -6.15
C PRO A 46 -4.24 -3.84 -4.85
N TRP A 47 -5.38 -4.41 -4.48
CA TRP A 47 -6.14 -4.06 -3.28
C TRP A 47 -5.84 -4.96 -2.08
N LYS A 48 -5.04 -6.02 -2.23
CA LYS A 48 -4.81 -6.97 -1.14
C LYS A 48 -4.18 -6.34 0.10
N ALA A 49 -3.20 -5.46 -0.09
CA ALA A 49 -2.59 -4.73 1.02
C ALA A 49 -3.62 -3.85 1.75
N PHE A 50 -4.59 -3.28 1.03
CA PHE A 50 -5.69 -2.53 1.61
C PHE A 50 -6.66 -3.46 2.37
N GLU A 51 -7.02 -4.60 1.79
CA GLU A 51 -7.87 -5.61 2.45
C GLU A 51 -7.25 -6.14 3.75
N GLU A 52 -5.96 -6.49 3.72
CA GLU A 52 -5.21 -6.95 4.90
C GLU A 52 -5.15 -5.87 5.98
N SER A 53 -5.02 -4.59 5.60
CA SER A 53 -5.02 -3.47 6.56
C SER A 53 -6.33 -3.31 7.32
N LEU A 54 -7.45 -3.87 6.83
CA LEU A 54 -8.71 -3.85 7.57
C LEU A 54 -8.63 -4.66 8.88
N SER A 55 -7.67 -5.58 9.00
CA SER A 55 -7.42 -6.33 10.23
C SER A 55 -6.53 -5.61 11.25
N GLU A 56 -5.94 -4.47 10.86
CA GLU A 56 -5.00 -3.68 11.68
C GLU A 56 -5.70 -2.55 12.47
N PHE A 57 -7.02 -2.40 12.33
CA PHE A 57 -7.78 -1.48 13.17
C PHE A 57 -7.77 -1.96 14.63
N SER A 58 -7.72 -1.03 15.58
CA SER A 58 -7.90 -1.34 16.98
C SER A 58 -9.34 -1.81 17.26
N ASP A 59 -9.51 -2.63 18.30
CA ASP A 59 -10.83 -3.21 18.66
C ASP A 59 -11.91 -2.15 18.92
N ASP A 60 -11.51 -0.93 19.30
CA ASP A 60 -12.39 0.20 19.58
C ASP A 60 -12.70 1.09 18.36
N PHE A 61 -12.04 0.84 17.21
CA PHE A 61 -12.25 1.62 15.99
C PHE A 61 -13.71 1.53 15.54
N MET A 62 -14.41 2.67 15.52
CA MET A 62 -15.83 2.76 15.15
C MET A 62 -16.76 1.89 16.02
N SER A 63 -16.37 1.59 17.26
CA SER A 63 -17.16 0.79 18.20
C SER A 63 -18.54 1.38 18.51
N ASP A 64 -18.66 2.71 18.53
CA ASP A 64 -19.93 3.44 18.69
C ASP A 64 -20.71 3.61 17.36
N GLY A 65 -20.21 3.04 16.27
CA GLY A 65 -20.79 3.15 14.93
C GLY A 65 -20.59 4.52 14.28
N ARG A 66 -21.36 4.77 13.21
CA ARG A 66 -21.33 6.06 12.50
C ARG A 66 -22.24 7.06 13.22
N SER A 67 -21.66 8.13 13.75
CA SER A 67 -22.40 9.28 14.29
C SER A 67 -23.00 10.14 13.17
N GLN A 68 -24.03 9.63 12.49
CA GLN A 68 -24.72 10.35 11.42
C GLN A 68 -25.78 11.28 12.01
N PRO A 69 -25.72 12.60 11.74
CA PRO A 69 -26.79 13.53 12.13
C PRO A 69 -28.02 13.37 11.25
N GLU A 70 -29.14 13.96 11.67
CA GLU A 70 -30.33 14.07 10.83
C GLU A 70 -30.07 14.89 9.57
N ASP A 71 -30.82 14.59 8.51
CA ASP A 71 -30.75 15.33 7.25
C ASP A 71 -31.17 16.78 7.45
N GLN A 72 -30.46 17.69 6.78
CA GLN A 72 -30.80 19.10 6.80
C GLN A 72 -32.10 19.35 6.02
N ILE A 73 -33.11 19.92 6.68
CA ILE A 73 -34.29 20.45 6.01
C ILE A 73 -33.89 21.78 5.32
N ARG A 74 -34.13 21.87 4.01
CA ARG A 74 -33.91 23.09 3.21
C ARG A 74 -35.24 23.67 2.74
N GLU A 75 -35.24 24.96 2.40
CA GLU A 75 -36.40 25.67 1.89
C GLU A 75 -36.81 25.08 0.52
N ASP A 76 -38.12 24.91 0.31
CA ASP A 76 -38.66 24.57 -1.01
C ASP A 76 -38.53 25.78 -1.96
N PHE A 77 -38.26 25.50 -3.25
CA PHE A 77 -38.07 26.53 -4.28
C PHE A 77 -39.33 27.34 -4.59
#